data_AF-A0A6G1DQP5-F1
#
_entry.id   AF-A0A6G1DQP5-F1
#
_cell.length_a   1.000
_cell.length_b   1.000
_cell.length_c   1.000
_cell.angle_alpha   90.00
_cell.angle_beta   90.00
_cell.angle_gamma   90.00
#
_symmetry.space_group_name_H-M   'P 1'
#
loop_
_entity.id
_entity.type
_entity.pdbx_description
1 polymer ?
#
loop_
_entity_poly.entity_id
_entity_poly.type
_entity_poly.pdbx_seq_one_letter_code
_entity_poly.pdbx_strand_id
1 'polypeptide(L)'
;MANSGKHKYTYVNDEEEVRYSFQWLLHWATPTSQCDVYAVCGAFGLCDVASSQYCRCFPGFGPATSPPGDWSGGCARRTTLRCVEGAAPSPDGFLPVQNVKLPSNYFSAADAGIPGDCASACLSNSSCTAYAYNDGRLVWHGDLRNVQQLPTGAAGASTLFLRLAAADLAALAAGANTHGSRTRNLSAILAAASSLALLMILCLFFVLAWLRRRRERTIRHEGSLLVFTHGYLARCTKNFSHKLGMGSFGSVYRGTLPDRTGVAMKRLEGSAQGEKQFRAESFGRLDWRARYRIMAGVARGLTYLHEQCQERIVHCDVKPEKILLDEGFRPKVADFGMAKLIGRDFSRALTTTRGTLGYLAPEWFLGMPVTPKADVFSYGMTLLELISGRRNRDGGGSARAGGCYFPLWAAARVGEGRLLEVLDERLQGEADMEELGRACNVACWCIQQTEEVRPTMGQVVQVLEGSLGVGVAPVPRYLEQFCVVDSSCTFELD
;
A
#
# COMPACT_ATOMS: atom_id res chain seq x y z
N MET A 1 21.92 15.60 14.52
CA MET A 1 22.18 16.64 13.51
C MET A 1 22.70 15.97 12.25
N ALA A 2 21.87 15.91 11.22
CA ALA A 2 22.28 15.67 9.83
C ALA A 2 21.19 16.27 8.95
N ASN A 3 21.57 17.28 8.20
CA ASN A 3 20.75 18.15 7.38
C ASN A 3 20.49 17.44 6.04
N SER A 4 19.24 17.13 5.68
CA SER A 4 18.91 16.77 4.29
C SER A 4 18.17 17.96 3.67
N GLY A 5 18.95 18.86 3.08
CA GLY A 5 18.45 20.01 2.32
C GLY A 5 17.58 19.55 1.16
N LYS A 6 16.38 20.13 1.06
CA LYS A 6 15.58 20.08 -0.17
C LYS A 6 16.12 21.16 -1.10
N HIS A 7 16.90 20.79 -2.10
CA HIS A 7 17.24 21.71 -3.17
C HIS A 7 16.03 21.86 -4.11
N LYS A 8 15.55 23.09 -4.28
CA LYS A 8 14.71 23.50 -5.42
C LYS A 8 15.67 23.92 -6.53
N TYR A 9 15.51 23.36 -7.73
CA TYR A 9 16.09 23.95 -8.93
C TYR A 9 14.98 24.64 -9.71
N THR A 10 15.24 25.88 -10.12
CA THR A 10 14.42 26.66 -11.05
C THR A 10 15.19 26.72 -12.35
N TYR A 11 14.59 26.30 -13.46
CA TYR A 11 15.15 26.58 -14.78
C TYR A 11 14.55 27.91 -15.25
N VAL A 12 15.40 28.90 -15.49
CA VAL A 12 15.04 30.17 -16.13
C VAL A 12 15.55 30.08 -17.56
N ASN A 13 14.64 30.14 -18.53
CA ASN A 13 15.00 30.50 -19.91
C ASN A 13 14.66 31.98 -20.07
N ASP A 14 15.51 32.72 -20.80
CA ASP A 14 15.51 34.19 -20.94
C ASP A 14 14.35 34.77 -21.78
N GLU A 15 13.14 34.22 -21.67
CA GLU A 15 11.92 34.86 -22.18
C GLU A 15 10.85 34.81 -21.10
N GLU A 16 10.34 35.99 -20.71
CA GLU A 16 9.36 36.23 -19.64
C GLU A 16 7.98 35.62 -19.94
N GLU A 17 7.86 34.29 -19.93
CA GLU A 17 6.56 33.62 -19.90
C GLU A 17 6.61 32.39 -18.99
N VAL A 18 6.04 32.52 -17.78
CA VAL A 18 5.87 31.40 -16.85
C VAL A 18 4.81 30.45 -17.40
N ARG A 19 5.22 29.48 -18.23
CA ARG A 19 4.38 28.34 -18.57
C ARG A 19 4.63 27.19 -17.61
N TYR A 20 3.65 26.90 -16.77
CA TYR A 20 3.60 25.66 -16.00
C TYR A 20 3.41 24.49 -16.98
N SER A 21 4.44 23.66 -17.17
CA SER A 21 4.24 22.37 -17.85
C SER A 21 3.62 21.39 -16.84
N PHE A 22 2.41 20.91 -17.15
CA PHE A 22 1.68 19.92 -16.34
C PHE A 22 2.15 18.48 -16.60
N GLN A 23 3.45 18.24 -16.76
CA GLN A 23 3.98 16.87 -16.84
C GLN A 23 4.71 16.51 -15.55
N TRP A 24 4.03 15.73 -14.71
CA TRP A 24 4.66 15.00 -13.63
C TRP A 24 5.42 13.80 -14.20
N LEU A 25 6.75 13.82 -14.14
CA LEU A 25 7.57 12.64 -14.32
C LEU A 25 7.87 12.03 -12.94
N LEU A 26 7.20 10.94 -12.61
CA LEU A 26 7.36 10.24 -11.34
C LEU A 26 8.53 9.24 -11.44
N HIS A 27 9.67 9.56 -10.84
CA HIS A 27 10.67 8.55 -10.48
C HIS A 27 10.38 8.03 -9.07
N TRP A 28 9.38 7.17 -8.96
CA TRP A 28 9.23 6.28 -7.81
C TRP A 28 9.24 4.85 -8.35
N ALA A 29 10.31 4.12 -8.03
CA ALA A 29 10.42 2.70 -8.31
C ALA A 29 10.26 1.95 -6.99
N THR A 30 9.25 1.08 -6.91
CA THR A 30 9.18 0.08 -5.85
C THR A 30 10.16 -1.04 -6.18
N PRO A 31 10.92 -1.57 -5.21
CA PRO A 31 11.68 -2.80 -5.39
C PRO A 31 10.76 -3.88 -5.99
N THR A 32 11.07 -4.40 -7.17
CA THR A 32 10.21 -5.42 -7.83
C THR A 32 10.42 -6.80 -7.20
N SER A 33 11.53 -6.96 -6.47
CA SER A 33 11.88 -8.11 -5.66
C SER A 33 12.34 -7.69 -4.26
N GLN A 34 12.19 -8.60 -3.28
CA GLN A 34 12.76 -8.42 -1.94
C GLN A 34 14.28 -8.22 -1.99
N CYS A 35 14.96 -8.85 -2.96
CA CYS A 35 16.41 -8.70 -3.13
C CYS A 35 16.84 -7.34 -3.67
N ASP A 36 15.93 -6.54 -4.21
CA ASP A 36 16.21 -5.17 -4.66
C ASP A 36 16.29 -4.17 -3.49
N VAL A 37 15.87 -4.59 -2.29
CA VAL A 37 16.05 -3.81 -1.06
C VAL A 37 17.50 -3.88 -0.61
N TYR A 38 18.15 -2.72 -0.51
CA TYR A 38 19.54 -2.62 -0.11
C TYR A 38 19.81 -3.30 1.24
N ALA A 39 20.77 -4.22 1.26
CA ALA A 39 21.26 -4.98 2.40
C ALA A 39 20.21 -5.83 3.14
N VAL A 40 19.18 -6.31 2.43
CA VAL A 40 18.12 -7.17 3.01
C VAL A 40 18.65 -8.45 3.69
N CYS A 41 19.74 -9.03 3.17
CA CYS A 41 20.41 -10.20 3.76
C CYS A 41 21.65 -9.83 4.59
N GLY A 42 21.84 -8.54 4.91
CA GLY A 42 22.97 -8.04 5.68
C GLY A 42 24.34 -8.25 5.00
N ALA A 43 25.41 -8.19 5.80
CA ALA A 43 26.78 -8.43 5.33
C ALA A 43 27.00 -9.92 5.00
N PHE A 44 27.76 -10.22 3.95
CA PHE A 44 28.11 -11.57 3.49
C PHE A 44 26.90 -12.52 3.30
N GLY A 45 25.71 -11.94 3.09
CA GLY A 45 24.50 -12.64 2.72
C GLY A 45 24.29 -12.61 1.21
N LEU A 46 23.80 -13.72 0.67
CA LEU A 46 23.38 -13.90 -0.71
C LEU A 46 21.86 -13.97 -0.76
N CYS A 47 21.27 -13.09 -1.58
CA CYS A 47 19.82 -13.03 -1.74
C CYS A 47 19.39 -13.83 -2.97
N ASP A 48 18.46 -14.77 -2.80
CA ASP A 48 17.92 -15.63 -3.86
C ASP A 48 16.39 -15.67 -3.79
N VAL A 49 15.74 -14.96 -4.71
CA VAL A 49 14.27 -14.85 -4.77
C VAL A 49 13.60 -16.19 -5.06
N ALA A 50 14.30 -17.14 -5.70
CA ALA A 50 13.76 -18.45 -6.06
C ALA A 50 13.80 -19.44 -4.88
N SER A 51 14.58 -19.15 -3.84
CA SER A 51 14.72 -20.00 -2.66
C SER A 51 13.54 -19.82 -1.69
N SER A 52 13.11 -20.91 -1.06
CA SER A 52 12.13 -20.88 0.05
C SER A 52 12.63 -20.08 1.27
N GLN A 53 13.95 -19.94 1.39
CA GLN A 53 14.63 -19.06 2.33
C GLN A 53 15.46 -18.08 1.51
N TYR A 54 14.92 -16.88 1.29
CA TYR A 54 15.44 -15.93 0.31
C TYR A 54 16.79 -15.32 0.67
N CYS A 55 17.25 -15.45 1.91
CA CYS A 55 18.60 -15.09 2.33
C CYS A 55 19.37 -16.33 2.78
N ARG A 56 20.62 -16.45 2.35
CA ARG A 56 21.56 -17.47 2.84
C ARG A 56 22.97 -16.90 2.96
N CYS A 57 23.76 -17.45 3.86
CA CYS A 57 25.17 -17.07 3.98
C CYS A 57 26.01 -17.69 2.85
N PHE A 58 27.09 -17.01 2.47
CA PHE A 58 28.10 -17.62 1.59
C PHE A 58 28.73 -18.87 2.22
N PRO A 59 29.24 -19.81 1.42
CA PRO A 59 30.06 -20.91 1.92
C PRO A 59 31.25 -20.37 2.76
N GLY A 60 31.49 -20.95 3.94
CA GLY A 60 32.48 -20.44 4.91
C GLY A 60 31.94 -19.39 5.89
N PHE A 61 30.66 -19.02 5.79
CA PHE A 61 30.00 -18.06 6.68
C PHE A 61 28.84 -18.70 7.46
N GLY A 62 28.43 -18.07 8.55
CA GLY A 62 27.27 -18.45 9.37
C GLY A 62 26.46 -17.22 9.75
N PRO A 63 25.18 -17.37 10.14
CA PRO A 63 24.34 -16.23 10.51
C PRO A 63 24.95 -15.49 11.71
N ALA A 64 25.03 -14.16 11.61
CA ALA A 64 25.37 -13.31 12.74
C ALA A 64 24.20 -13.33 13.73
N THR A 65 24.49 -13.36 15.04
CA THR A 65 23.55 -13.53 16.16
C THR A 65 22.28 -12.67 16.04
N SER A 66 21.27 -13.18 15.32
CA SER A 66 19.98 -12.53 15.07
C SER A 66 18.87 -13.57 15.28
N PRO A 67 17.66 -13.14 15.67
CA PRO A 67 16.52 -14.05 15.84
C PRO A 67 16.24 -14.86 14.55
N PRO A 68 15.71 -16.10 14.65
CA PRO A 68 15.33 -16.88 13.49
C PRO A 68 14.36 -16.09 12.58
N GLY A 69 14.80 -15.79 11.36
CA GLY A 69 14.00 -15.05 10.37
C GLY A 69 14.40 -13.58 10.18
N ASP A 70 15.27 -13.03 11.04
CA ASP A 70 15.89 -11.71 10.82
C ASP A 70 17.28 -11.88 10.20
N TRP A 71 17.43 -11.40 8.96
CA TRP A 71 18.68 -11.46 8.20
C TRP A 71 19.39 -10.11 8.11
N SER A 72 18.86 -9.07 8.78
CA SER A 72 19.44 -7.73 8.75
C SER A 72 20.85 -7.69 9.36
N GLY A 73 21.12 -8.54 10.35
CA GLY A 73 22.43 -8.76 10.95
C GLY A 73 23.44 -9.46 10.03
N GLY A 74 22.97 -10.09 8.94
CA GLY A 74 23.80 -10.76 7.95
C GLY A 74 24.53 -12.00 8.45
N CYS A 75 25.72 -12.22 7.91
CA CYS A 75 26.53 -13.40 8.09
C CYS A 75 27.95 -13.02 8.54
N ALA A 76 28.51 -13.80 9.44
CA ALA A 76 29.88 -13.69 9.91
C ALA A 76 30.74 -14.82 9.35
N ARG A 77 32.03 -14.56 9.15
CA ARG A 77 33.01 -15.58 8.78
C ARG A 77 33.08 -16.64 9.87
N ARG A 78 33.12 -17.92 9.47
CA ARG A 78 33.38 -19.03 10.41
C ARG A 78 34.84 -19.06 10.82
N THR A 79 35.72 -18.82 9.86
CA THR A 79 37.17 -18.83 10.05
C THR A 79 37.75 -17.46 9.70
N THR A 80 38.57 -16.91 10.59
CA THR A 80 39.27 -15.64 10.36
C THR A 80 40.34 -15.81 9.29
N LEU A 81 40.46 -14.82 8.40
CA LEU A 81 41.51 -14.78 7.38
C LEU A 81 42.89 -14.65 8.04
N ARG A 82 43.90 -15.32 7.46
CA ARG A 82 45.29 -15.19 7.93
C ARG A 82 46.02 -14.23 6.99
N CYS A 83 45.87 -12.95 7.29
CA CYS A 83 46.64 -11.91 6.62
C CYS A 83 47.74 -11.41 7.56
N VAL A 84 49.00 -11.67 7.19
CA VAL A 84 50.16 -11.06 7.85
C VAL A 84 50.62 -9.94 6.92
N GLU A 85 50.56 -8.70 7.39
CA GLU A 85 51.06 -7.56 6.60
C GLU A 85 52.54 -7.78 6.26
N GLY A 86 52.87 -7.75 4.97
CA GLY A 86 54.25 -7.91 4.48
C GLY A 86 54.74 -9.34 4.26
N ALA A 87 53.96 -10.39 4.56
CA ALA A 87 54.33 -11.78 4.27
C ALA A 87 53.40 -12.39 3.19
N ALA A 88 53.77 -12.19 1.92
CA ALA A 88 53.20 -12.96 0.83
C ALA A 88 53.87 -14.34 0.73
N PRO A 89 53.15 -15.40 0.34
CA PRO A 89 51.72 -15.44 0.01
C PRO A 89 50.85 -15.84 1.22
N SER A 90 49.70 -15.16 1.38
CA SER A 90 48.66 -15.59 2.31
C SER A 90 48.15 -16.99 1.91
N PRO A 91 47.88 -17.91 2.86
CA PRO A 91 47.34 -19.23 2.56
C PRO A 91 45.85 -19.20 2.16
N ASP A 92 45.21 -18.02 2.23
CA ASP A 92 43.83 -17.83 1.81
C ASP A 92 43.67 -18.05 0.30
N GLY A 93 42.46 -18.39 -0.12
CA GLY A 93 42.15 -18.58 -1.53
C GLY A 93 40.77 -18.04 -1.90
N PHE A 94 40.31 -18.38 -3.10
CA PHE A 94 39.06 -17.85 -3.63
C PHE A 94 38.10 -18.95 -4.02
N LEU A 95 36.82 -18.75 -3.70
CA LEU A 95 35.72 -19.59 -4.14
C LEU A 95 34.90 -18.86 -5.21
N PRO A 96 34.73 -19.44 -6.42
CA PRO A 96 33.88 -18.84 -7.45
C PRO A 96 32.39 -18.99 -7.07
N VAL A 97 31.69 -17.86 -6.96
CA VAL A 97 30.23 -17.80 -6.82
C VAL A 97 29.64 -17.35 -8.15
N GLN A 98 29.01 -18.29 -8.85
CA GLN A 98 28.52 -18.08 -10.22
C GLN A 98 27.11 -17.51 -10.27
N ASN A 99 26.78 -16.90 -11.41
CA ASN A 99 25.46 -16.37 -11.74
C ASN A 99 24.96 -15.37 -10.69
N VAL A 100 25.82 -14.44 -10.28
CA VAL A 100 25.45 -13.40 -9.32
C VAL A 100 25.41 -12.03 -9.96
N LYS A 101 24.52 -11.18 -9.45
CA LYS A 101 24.57 -9.74 -9.65
C LYS A 101 25.63 -9.16 -8.72
N LEU A 102 26.64 -8.50 -9.29
CA LEU A 102 27.73 -7.91 -8.53
C LEU A 102 27.27 -6.65 -7.77
N PRO A 103 27.76 -6.42 -6.54
CA PRO A 103 27.50 -5.18 -5.81
C PRO A 103 28.13 -3.96 -6.49
N SER A 104 27.49 -2.80 -6.41
CA SER A 104 27.98 -1.57 -7.04
C SER A 104 29.12 -0.87 -6.31
N ASN A 105 29.43 -1.24 -5.06
CA ASN A 105 30.48 -0.65 -4.23
C ASN A 105 31.86 -1.28 -4.44
N TYR A 106 32.25 -1.50 -5.69
CA TYR A 106 33.55 -2.04 -6.05
C TYR A 106 34.61 -0.95 -6.22
N PHE A 107 35.87 -1.34 -6.06
CA PHE A 107 37.04 -0.56 -6.44
C PHE A 107 37.59 -1.09 -7.77
N SER A 108 37.83 -0.19 -8.72
CA SER A 108 38.44 -0.54 -10.01
C SER A 108 39.97 -0.57 -9.86
N ALA A 109 40.54 -1.78 -9.83
CA ALA A 109 41.99 -1.95 -9.78
C ALA A 109 42.68 -1.50 -11.07
N ALA A 110 41.93 -1.42 -12.18
CA ALA A 110 42.41 -0.89 -13.45
C ALA A 110 42.59 0.63 -13.40
N ASP A 111 41.62 1.36 -12.86
CA ASP A 111 41.67 2.84 -12.78
C ASP A 111 42.67 3.33 -11.73
N ALA A 112 42.96 2.49 -10.73
CA ALA A 112 43.92 2.78 -9.67
C ALA A 112 45.37 2.42 -10.02
N GLY A 113 45.64 1.94 -11.24
CA GLY A 113 46.99 1.61 -11.70
C GLY A 113 47.67 0.48 -10.92
N ILE A 114 46.91 -0.39 -10.25
CA ILE A 114 47.48 -1.48 -9.44
C ILE A 114 48.03 -2.56 -10.38
N PRO A 115 49.34 -2.89 -10.31
CA PRO A 115 49.94 -3.92 -11.14
C PRO A 115 49.51 -5.32 -10.68
N GLY A 116 49.40 -6.26 -11.62
CA GLY A 116 49.04 -7.65 -11.34
C GLY A 116 47.55 -7.97 -11.53
N ASP A 117 47.20 -9.24 -11.35
CA ASP A 117 45.84 -9.74 -11.54
C ASP A 117 44.97 -9.51 -10.28
N CYS A 118 43.64 -9.44 -10.41
CA CYS A 118 42.70 -9.16 -9.31
C CYS A 118 42.91 -10.06 -8.09
N ALA A 119 43.21 -11.34 -8.32
CA ALA A 119 43.51 -12.29 -7.26
C ALA A 119 44.75 -11.88 -6.45
N SER A 120 45.83 -11.51 -7.14
CA SER A 120 47.08 -11.08 -6.49
C SER A 120 46.94 -9.74 -5.76
N ALA A 121 46.21 -8.79 -6.34
CA ALA A 121 45.90 -7.49 -5.72
C ALA A 121 44.99 -7.65 -4.49
N CYS A 122 44.09 -8.62 -4.51
CA CYS A 122 43.24 -8.92 -3.35
C CYS A 122 44.01 -9.63 -2.25
N LEU A 123 44.90 -10.59 -2.58
CA LEU A 123 45.71 -11.31 -1.59
C LEU A 123 46.73 -10.40 -0.88
N SER A 124 47.24 -9.37 -1.55
CA SER A 124 48.17 -8.39 -0.97
C SER A 124 47.50 -7.40 -0.01
N ASN A 125 46.17 -7.33 0.02
CA ASN A 125 45.41 -6.44 0.90
C ASN A 125 44.57 -7.25 1.90
N SER A 126 44.84 -7.07 3.20
CA SER A 126 44.16 -7.76 4.30
C SER A 126 42.66 -7.49 4.40
N SER A 127 42.23 -6.33 3.90
CA SER A 127 40.82 -5.90 3.92
C SER A 127 40.05 -6.34 2.69
N CYS A 128 40.69 -6.97 1.70
CA CYS A 128 40.02 -7.45 0.50
C CYS A 128 39.14 -8.68 0.80
N THR A 129 37.91 -8.66 0.29
CA THR A 129 36.92 -9.71 0.55
C THR A 129 36.48 -10.48 -0.70
N ALA A 130 36.51 -9.87 -1.88
CA ALA A 130 36.26 -10.56 -3.14
C ALA A 130 36.80 -9.78 -4.35
N TYR A 131 36.84 -10.44 -5.50
CA TYR A 131 37.07 -9.78 -6.80
C TYR A 131 36.18 -10.37 -7.90
N ALA A 132 36.09 -9.70 -9.04
CA ALA A 132 35.40 -10.17 -10.23
C ALA A 132 36.02 -9.55 -11.50
N TYR A 133 35.71 -10.13 -12.65
CA TYR A 133 35.96 -9.54 -13.96
C TYR A 133 34.62 -9.24 -14.61
N ASN A 134 34.35 -7.96 -14.87
CA ASN A 134 33.17 -7.51 -15.61
C ASN A 134 33.49 -6.16 -16.23
N ASP A 135 33.81 -6.14 -17.53
CA ASP A 135 34.33 -4.97 -18.29
C ASP A 135 35.52 -4.24 -17.64
N GLY A 136 36.21 -4.92 -16.71
CA GLY A 136 37.30 -4.34 -15.92
C GLY A 136 37.72 -5.24 -14.75
N ARG A 137 38.72 -4.78 -13.99
CA ARG A 137 39.27 -5.45 -12.81
C ARG A 137 38.62 -4.91 -11.53
N LEU A 138 37.68 -5.67 -10.95
CA LEU A 138 36.86 -5.23 -9.83
C LEU A 138 37.28 -5.91 -8.52
N VAL A 139 37.50 -5.13 -7.46
CA VAL A 139 37.91 -5.62 -6.13
C VAL A 139 37.03 -5.00 -5.05
N TRP A 140 36.62 -5.78 -4.05
CA TRP A 140 35.84 -5.30 -2.91
C TRP A 140 36.66 -5.37 -1.63
N HIS A 141 36.54 -4.31 -0.81
CA HIS A 141 37.12 -4.24 0.53
C HIS A 141 36.01 -4.17 1.58
N GLY A 142 36.21 -4.83 2.72
CA GLY A 142 35.22 -4.87 3.80
C GLY A 142 33.97 -5.70 3.48
N ASP A 143 32.85 -5.40 4.12
CA ASP A 143 31.62 -6.17 4.03
C ASP A 143 31.02 -6.21 2.61
N LEU A 144 30.75 -7.42 2.11
CA LEU A 144 29.97 -7.60 0.89
C LEU A 144 28.48 -7.52 1.19
N ARG A 145 27.76 -6.64 0.49
CA ARG A 145 26.31 -6.45 0.64
C ARG A 145 25.66 -6.45 -0.74
N ASN A 146 24.38 -6.83 -0.84
CA ASN A 146 23.60 -6.82 -2.07
C ASN A 146 24.07 -7.74 -3.19
N VAL A 147 24.71 -8.86 -2.84
CA VAL A 147 24.93 -9.91 -3.84
C VAL A 147 23.61 -10.65 -4.05
N GLN A 148 23.15 -10.76 -5.30
CA GLN A 148 21.91 -11.46 -5.65
C GLN A 148 22.22 -12.66 -6.53
N GLN A 149 21.58 -13.80 -6.26
CA GLN A 149 21.59 -14.97 -7.13
C GLN A 149 20.66 -14.71 -8.32
N LEU A 150 21.19 -14.83 -9.53
CA LEU A 150 20.43 -14.71 -10.77
C LEU A 150 20.16 -16.11 -11.36
N PRO A 151 19.03 -16.26 -12.09
CA PRO A 151 18.78 -17.45 -12.89
C PRO A 151 19.88 -17.68 -13.92
N THR A 152 20.13 -18.95 -14.26
CA THR A 152 21.12 -19.33 -15.29
C THR A 152 20.78 -18.65 -16.62
N GLY A 153 21.75 -17.94 -17.20
CA GLY A 153 21.58 -17.24 -18.48
C GLY A 153 20.94 -15.84 -18.41
N ALA A 154 20.73 -15.29 -17.21
CA ALA A 154 20.25 -13.92 -17.06
C ALA A 154 21.29 -12.88 -17.56
N ALA A 155 20.81 -11.84 -18.25
CA ALA A 155 21.65 -10.72 -18.66
C ALA A 155 22.24 -9.99 -17.44
N GLY A 156 23.55 -9.72 -17.47
CA GLY A 156 24.26 -9.09 -16.34
C GLY A 156 24.68 -10.06 -15.22
N ALA A 157 24.57 -11.37 -15.43
CA ALA A 157 25.13 -12.36 -14.53
C ALA A 157 26.66 -12.43 -14.64
N SER A 158 27.34 -12.48 -13.51
CA SER A 158 28.80 -12.58 -13.45
C SER A 158 29.24 -13.58 -12.39
N THR A 159 30.55 -13.84 -12.32
CA THR A 159 31.16 -14.67 -11.28
C THR A 159 31.93 -13.81 -10.30
N LEU A 160 31.59 -13.93 -9.01
CA LEU A 160 32.28 -13.28 -7.90
C LEU A 160 33.23 -14.28 -7.25
N PHE A 161 34.52 -13.95 -7.14
CA PHE A 161 35.52 -14.77 -6.48
C PHE A 161 35.67 -14.32 -5.03
N LEU A 162 35.05 -15.07 -4.11
CA LEU A 162 34.98 -14.74 -2.69
C LEU A 162 36.22 -15.25 -1.94
N ARG A 163 36.90 -14.38 -1.19
CA ARG A 163 38.08 -14.75 -0.40
C ARG A 163 37.69 -15.56 0.84
N LEU A 164 38.25 -16.76 0.99
CA LEU A 164 38.04 -17.68 2.11
C LEU A 164 39.37 -18.12 2.72
N ALA A 165 39.32 -18.51 4.00
CA ALA A 165 40.47 -19.11 4.66
C ALA A 165 40.78 -20.50 4.05
N ALA A 166 42.06 -20.88 4.03
CA ALA A 166 42.52 -22.16 3.48
C ALA A 166 41.75 -23.38 4.05
N ALA A 167 41.46 -23.34 5.35
CA ALA A 167 40.73 -24.39 6.04
C ALA A 167 39.29 -24.57 5.54
N ASP A 168 38.61 -23.46 5.21
CA ASP A 168 37.24 -23.51 4.67
C ASP A 168 37.23 -24.06 3.25
N LEU A 169 38.24 -23.71 2.43
CA LEU A 169 38.40 -24.26 1.09
C LEU A 169 38.70 -25.75 1.11
N ALA A 170 39.56 -26.21 2.02
CA ALA A 170 39.86 -27.63 2.21
C ALA A 170 38.61 -28.43 2.65
N ALA A 171 37.80 -27.85 3.54
CA ALA A 171 36.54 -28.47 3.99
C ALA A 171 35.52 -28.60 2.84
N LEU A 172 35.42 -27.58 1.98
CA LEU A 172 34.54 -27.61 0.80
C LEU A 172 35.00 -28.66 -0.23
N ALA A 173 36.31 -28.83 -0.41
CA ALA A 173 36.85 -29.86 -1.31
C ALA A 173 36.63 -31.30 -0.78
N ALA A 174 36.71 -31.51 0.54
CA ALA A 174 36.50 -32.82 1.16
C ALA A 174 35.03 -33.31 1.11
N GLY A 175 34.05 -32.39 1.15
CA GLY A 175 32.62 -32.71 1.13
C GLY A 175 32.06 -33.18 -0.21
N ALA A 176 32.80 -33.05 -1.32
CA ALA A 176 32.35 -33.47 -2.65
C ALA A 176 32.48 -34.98 -2.91
N ASN A 177 33.23 -35.72 -2.07
CA ASN A 177 33.57 -37.14 -2.31
C ASN A 177 32.65 -38.17 -1.61
N THR A 178 31.55 -37.76 -0.99
CA THR A 178 30.60 -38.70 -0.35
C THR A 178 29.29 -38.79 -1.11
N HIS A 179 29.30 -39.47 -2.27
CA HIS A 179 28.09 -40.03 -2.87
C HIS A 179 28.27 -41.54 -3.05
N GLY A 180 28.43 -42.25 -1.92
CA GLY A 180 28.46 -43.70 -1.86
C GLY A 180 27.07 -44.29 -2.12
N SER A 181 26.92 -44.91 -3.30
CA SER A 181 25.80 -45.78 -3.67
C SER A 181 25.51 -46.83 -2.60
N ARG A 182 24.28 -46.84 -2.07
CA ARG A 182 23.79 -47.87 -1.16
C ARG A 182 22.94 -48.84 -1.97
N THR A 183 23.59 -49.86 -2.54
CA THR A 183 22.90 -50.98 -3.19
C THR A 183 22.19 -51.82 -2.12
N ARG A 184 20.89 -52.07 -2.32
CA ARG A 184 20.07 -52.96 -1.48
C ARG A 184 20.05 -54.34 -2.12
N ASN A 185 20.45 -55.36 -1.37
CA ASN A 185 20.30 -56.76 -1.74
C ASN A 185 18.82 -57.17 -1.70
N LEU A 186 18.41 -57.92 -2.71
CA LEU A 186 17.05 -58.42 -2.93
C LEU A 186 16.98 -59.88 -2.44
N SER A 187 16.12 -60.18 -1.47
CA SER A 187 15.47 -61.50 -1.33
C SER A 187 14.41 -61.49 -0.22
N ALA A 188 13.39 -62.33 -0.41
CA ALA A 188 12.22 -62.62 0.45
C ALA A 188 10.97 -61.72 0.25
N ILE A 189 10.27 -61.98 -0.86
CA ILE A 189 8.83 -61.73 -0.99
C ILE A 189 8.13 -63.04 -0.63
N LEU A 190 7.22 -63.00 0.35
CA LEU A 190 5.88 -63.66 0.38
C LEU A 190 5.27 -63.62 1.79
N ALA A 191 4.99 -62.41 2.31
CA ALA A 191 4.01 -62.15 3.38
C ALA A 191 3.61 -60.65 3.47
N ALA A 192 3.85 -59.86 2.41
CA ALA A 192 3.86 -58.40 2.49
C ALA A 192 2.69 -57.70 1.77
N ALA A 193 1.81 -58.42 1.08
CA ALA A 193 0.76 -57.81 0.27
C ALA A 193 -0.39 -57.22 1.12
N SER A 194 -0.78 -57.89 2.19
CA SER A 194 -1.82 -57.43 3.13
C SER A 194 -1.34 -56.28 4.03
N SER A 195 -0.09 -56.33 4.47
CA SER A 195 0.52 -55.28 5.29
C SER A 195 0.76 -53.98 4.52
N LEU A 196 1.07 -54.05 3.21
CA LEU A 196 1.24 -52.87 2.36
C LEU A 196 -0.08 -52.12 2.15
N ALA A 197 -1.19 -52.84 1.96
CA ALA A 197 -2.49 -52.22 1.73
C ALA A 197 -2.98 -51.43 2.97
N LEU A 198 -2.83 -52.00 4.16
CA LEU A 198 -3.14 -51.33 5.42
C LEU A 198 -2.24 -50.11 5.67
N LEU A 199 -0.93 -50.23 5.38
CA LEU A 199 0.00 -49.11 5.45
C LEU A 199 -0.34 -48.00 4.45
N MET A 200 -0.76 -48.34 3.24
CA MET A 200 -1.19 -47.37 2.22
C MET A 200 -2.47 -46.65 2.63
N ILE A 201 -3.44 -47.34 3.23
CA ILE A 201 -4.68 -46.72 3.74
C ILE A 201 -4.40 -45.83 4.95
N LEU A 202 -3.56 -46.28 5.90
CA LEU A 202 -3.12 -45.46 7.05
C LEU A 202 -2.31 -44.25 6.60
N CYS A 203 -1.43 -44.41 5.62
CA CYS A 203 -0.66 -43.32 5.04
C CYS A 203 -1.58 -42.34 4.29
N LEU A 204 -2.57 -42.83 3.53
CA LEU A 204 -3.57 -41.99 2.88
C LEU A 204 -4.42 -41.24 3.93
N PHE A 205 -4.84 -41.90 5.01
CA PHE A 205 -5.56 -41.26 6.10
C PHE A 205 -4.71 -40.21 6.79
N PHE A 206 -3.44 -40.50 7.10
CA PHE A 206 -2.52 -39.53 7.67
C PHE A 206 -2.22 -38.38 6.72
N VAL A 207 -2.08 -38.63 5.42
CA VAL A 207 -1.90 -37.60 4.40
C VAL A 207 -3.17 -36.76 4.27
N LEU A 208 -4.36 -37.35 4.24
CA LEU A 208 -5.63 -36.62 4.18
C LEU A 208 -5.89 -35.83 5.47
N ALA A 209 -5.58 -36.40 6.63
CA ALA A 209 -5.66 -35.73 7.93
C ALA A 209 -4.61 -34.62 8.05
N TRP A 210 -3.39 -34.84 7.54
CA TRP A 210 -2.33 -33.83 7.48
C TRP A 210 -2.68 -32.73 6.49
N LEU A 211 -3.27 -33.04 5.33
CA LEU A 211 -3.79 -32.07 4.37
C LEU A 211 -4.97 -31.29 4.95
N ARG A 212 -5.86 -31.93 5.74
CA ARG A 212 -6.92 -31.25 6.50
C ARG A 212 -6.34 -30.34 7.60
N ARG A 213 -5.40 -30.81 8.42
CA ARG A 213 -4.71 -29.99 9.44
C ARG A 213 -3.88 -28.86 8.81
N ARG A 214 -3.24 -29.09 7.66
CA ARG A 214 -2.50 -28.07 6.89
C ARG A 214 -3.45 -27.05 6.26
N ARG A 215 -4.70 -27.44 5.97
CA ARG A 215 -5.79 -26.55 5.51
C ARG A 215 -6.35 -25.67 6.63
N GLU A 216 -6.23 -26.07 7.89
CA GLU A 216 -6.59 -25.24 9.05
C GLU A 216 -5.45 -24.28 9.47
N ARG A 217 -4.19 -24.63 9.24
CA ARG A 217 -3.00 -23.80 9.58
C ARG A 217 -2.81 -22.52 8.74
N THR A 218 -3.68 -22.24 7.77
CA THR A 218 -3.56 -21.05 6.89
C THR A 218 -4.12 -19.76 7.48
N ILE A 219 -4.70 -19.81 8.68
CA ILE A 219 -5.20 -18.66 9.43
C ILE A 219 -4.29 -18.49 10.65
N ARG A 220 -3.43 -17.48 10.65
CA ARG A 220 -2.71 -17.08 11.88
C ARG A 220 -3.57 -16.04 12.59
N HIS A 221 -3.79 -16.24 13.88
CA HIS A 221 -4.40 -15.25 14.75
C HIS A 221 -3.28 -14.35 15.29
N GLU A 222 -3.35 -13.06 14.97
CA GLU A 222 -2.46 -12.04 15.51
C GLU A 222 -3.34 -11.06 16.30
N GLY A 223 -3.63 -11.40 17.56
CA GLY A 223 -4.66 -10.72 18.35
C GLY A 223 -6.07 -10.95 17.79
N SER A 224 -6.82 -9.87 17.55
CA SER A 224 -8.15 -9.90 16.92
C SER A 224 -8.12 -9.98 15.38
N LEU A 225 -6.94 -9.91 14.76
CA LEU A 225 -6.77 -9.91 13.31
C LEU A 225 -6.51 -11.33 12.78
N LEU A 226 -7.16 -11.64 11.66
CA LEU A 226 -6.98 -12.90 10.93
C LEU A 226 -6.00 -12.68 9.77
N VAL A 227 -4.86 -13.35 9.81
CA VAL A 227 -3.85 -13.31 8.75
C VAL A 227 -4.08 -14.50 7.81
N PHE A 228 -4.35 -14.19 6.54
CA PHE A 228 -4.60 -15.18 5.49
C PHE A 228 -3.45 -15.23 4.49
N THR A 229 -3.12 -16.42 4.01
CA THR A 229 -2.15 -16.57 2.90
C THR A 229 -2.76 -16.17 1.57
N HIS A 230 -1.94 -15.67 0.63
CA HIS A 230 -2.41 -15.30 -0.71
C HIS A 230 -3.13 -16.46 -1.43
N GLY A 231 -2.58 -17.68 -1.36
CA GLY A 231 -3.22 -18.86 -1.96
C GLY A 231 -4.58 -19.21 -1.36
N TYR A 232 -4.79 -18.89 -0.07
CA TYR A 232 -6.09 -19.04 0.58
C TYR A 232 -7.10 -18.02 0.05
N LEU A 233 -6.71 -16.75 -0.05
CA LEU A 233 -7.56 -15.67 -0.59
C LEU A 233 -7.90 -15.88 -2.08
N ALA A 234 -6.92 -16.32 -2.88
CA ALA A 234 -7.12 -16.68 -4.28
C ALA A 234 -8.18 -17.79 -4.44
N ARG A 235 -8.14 -18.83 -3.60
CA ARG A 235 -9.17 -19.89 -3.62
C ARG A 235 -10.56 -19.37 -3.26
N CYS A 236 -10.66 -18.54 -2.22
CA CYS A 236 -11.93 -17.96 -1.77
C CYS A 236 -12.56 -17.03 -2.81
N THR A 237 -11.76 -16.43 -3.69
CA THR A 237 -12.21 -15.51 -4.75
C THR A 237 -12.25 -16.14 -6.14
N LYS A 238 -12.07 -17.48 -6.24
CA LYS A 238 -11.96 -18.20 -7.52
C LYS A 238 -10.90 -17.58 -8.46
N ASN A 239 -9.69 -17.38 -7.92
CA ASN A 239 -8.56 -16.67 -8.53
C ASN A 239 -8.91 -15.23 -8.92
N PHE A 240 -9.55 -14.48 -8.01
CA PHE A 240 -9.93 -13.07 -8.23
C PHE A 240 -10.78 -12.86 -9.48
N SER A 241 -11.70 -13.79 -9.79
CA SER A 241 -12.48 -13.74 -11.02
C SER A 241 -13.60 -12.69 -10.98
N HIS A 242 -14.20 -12.45 -9.82
CA HIS A 242 -15.37 -11.59 -9.67
C HIS A 242 -15.00 -10.25 -9.03
N LYS A 243 -14.63 -9.27 -9.86
CA LYS A 243 -14.29 -7.92 -9.42
C LYS A 243 -15.56 -7.13 -9.04
N LEU A 244 -15.57 -6.60 -7.83
CA LEU A 244 -16.63 -5.73 -7.29
C LEU A 244 -16.38 -4.25 -7.57
N GLY A 245 -15.12 -3.83 -7.69
CA GLY A 245 -14.79 -2.42 -7.91
C GLY A 245 -13.29 -2.16 -8.03
N MET A 246 -12.93 -0.94 -8.41
CA MET A 246 -11.55 -0.48 -8.55
C MET A 246 -11.39 0.87 -7.84
N GLY A 247 -10.40 0.98 -6.95
CA GLY A 247 -10.03 2.23 -6.30
C GLY A 247 -8.59 2.61 -6.62
N SER A 248 -8.15 3.78 -6.14
CA SER A 248 -6.78 4.30 -6.30
C SER A 248 -5.69 3.37 -5.77
N PHE A 249 -6.03 2.49 -4.83
CA PHE A 249 -5.10 1.55 -4.19
C PHE A 249 -5.25 0.11 -4.69
N GLY A 250 -6.06 -0.14 -5.72
CA GLY A 250 -6.22 -1.46 -6.34
C GLY A 250 -7.66 -1.95 -6.44
N SER A 251 -7.83 -3.26 -6.67
CA SER A 251 -9.08 -3.88 -7.08
C SER A 251 -9.74 -4.67 -5.95
N VAL A 252 -11.06 -4.53 -5.79
CA VAL A 252 -11.85 -5.27 -4.78
C VAL A 252 -12.56 -6.43 -5.45
N TYR A 253 -12.50 -7.63 -4.87
CA TYR A 253 -13.07 -8.86 -5.39
C TYR A 253 -14.04 -9.50 -4.41
N ARG A 254 -15.07 -10.16 -4.94
CA ARG A 254 -15.99 -10.97 -4.14
C ARG A 254 -15.33 -12.29 -3.80
N GLY A 255 -15.33 -12.63 -2.52
CA GLY A 255 -14.89 -13.93 -2.02
C GLY A 255 -15.94 -14.56 -1.11
N THR A 256 -15.80 -15.86 -0.91
CA THR A 256 -16.57 -16.61 0.08
C THR A 256 -15.62 -17.47 0.88
N LEU A 257 -15.62 -17.28 2.20
CA LEU A 257 -14.84 -18.09 3.13
C LEU A 257 -15.44 -19.51 3.26
N PRO A 258 -14.69 -20.50 3.76
CA PRO A 258 -15.17 -21.88 3.90
C PRO A 258 -16.39 -22.06 4.80
N ASP A 259 -16.57 -21.16 5.76
CA ASP A 259 -17.73 -21.05 6.65
C ASP A 259 -18.96 -20.41 5.97
N ARG A 260 -18.88 -20.14 4.65
CA ARG A 260 -19.87 -19.44 3.81
C ARG A 260 -19.99 -17.94 4.07
N THR A 261 -19.10 -17.36 4.87
CA THR A 261 -19.08 -15.91 5.08
C THR A 261 -18.67 -15.19 3.78
N GLY A 262 -19.52 -14.29 3.30
CA GLY A 262 -19.23 -13.43 2.16
C GLY A 262 -18.21 -12.35 2.55
N VAL A 263 -17.16 -12.18 1.75
CA VAL A 263 -16.08 -11.22 2.01
C VAL A 263 -15.73 -10.40 0.77
N ALA A 264 -15.34 -9.15 0.97
CA ALA A 264 -14.77 -8.30 -0.07
C ALA A 264 -13.25 -8.21 0.13
N MET A 265 -12.47 -8.71 -0.82
CA MET A 265 -11.01 -8.74 -0.73
C MET A 265 -10.40 -7.65 -1.59
N LYS A 266 -9.75 -6.67 -0.97
CA LYS A 266 -9.02 -5.60 -1.66
C LYS A 266 -7.60 -6.06 -1.96
N ARG A 267 -7.29 -6.26 -3.24
CA ARG A 267 -5.95 -6.52 -3.74
C ARG A 267 -5.28 -5.19 -4.03
N LEU A 268 -4.13 -4.95 -3.40
CA LEU A 268 -3.32 -3.76 -3.68
C LEU A 268 -2.57 -3.96 -4.99
N GLU A 269 -2.68 -2.99 -5.91
CA GLU A 269 -2.03 -3.02 -7.23
C GLU A 269 -1.05 -1.86 -7.33
N GLY A 270 0.20 -2.15 -7.73
CA GLY A 270 1.27 -1.17 -7.84
C GLY A 270 1.28 -0.46 -9.19
N SER A 271 0.40 0.52 -9.39
CA SER A 271 0.58 1.68 -10.30
C SER A 271 -0.75 2.43 -10.42
N ALA A 272 -0.67 3.77 -10.38
CA ALA A 272 -1.79 4.68 -10.53
C ALA A 272 -2.45 4.53 -11.91
N GLN A 273 -3.70 4.07 -11.99
CA GLN A 273 -4.50 4.17 -13.22
C GLN A 273 -6.01 4.06 -12.90
N GLY A 274 -6.74 5.12 -13.24
CA GLY A 274 -8.16 5.08 -13.64
C GLY A 274 -9.20 4.65 -12.61
N GLU A 275 -9.89 5.63 -12.02
CA GLU A 275 -11.12 5.44 -11.26
C GLU A 275 -12.25 4.94 -12.20
N LYS A 276 -12.34 3.63 -12.43
CA LYS A 276 -13.50 3.03 -13.09
C LYS A 276 -14.64 2.93 -12.08
N GLN A 277 -15.51 3.94 -12.15
CA GLN A 277 -16.76 4.07 -11.41
C GLN A 277 -17.59 2.78 -11.42
N PHE A 278 -17.84 2.25 -10.23
CA PHE A 278 -19.03 1.42 -10.03
C PHE A 278 -20.21 2.40 -9.94
N ARG A 279 -20.88 2.64 -11.08
CA ARG A 279 -21.90 3.67 -11.23
C ARG A 279 -23.27 3.15 -10.81
N ALA A 280 -23.91 3.93 -9.94
CA ALA A 280 -25.28 4.42 -10.04
C ALA A 280 -26.49 3.47 -10.00
N GLU A 281 -26.37 2.15 -10.15
CA GLU A 281 -27.57 1.28 -10.17
C GLU A 281 -28.16 1.03 -8.78
N SER A 282 -27.38 1.12 -7.70
CA SER A 282 -27.92 0.92 -6.33
C SER A 282 -28.63 2.13 -5.74
N PHE A 283 -28.23 3.37 -6.09
CA PHE A 283 -28.89 4.58 -5.57
C PHE A 283 -30.28 4.81 -6.17
N GLY A 284 -30.55 4.27 -7.37
CA GLY A 284 -31.90 4.28 -7.96
C GLY A 284 -32.93 3.44 -7.21
N ARG A 285 -32.53 2.69 -6.17
CA ARG A 285 -33.40 1.81 -5.37
C ARG A 285 -33.52 2.21 -3.88
N LEU A 286 -32.86 3.28 -3.44
CA LEU A 286 -32.91 3.70 -2.02
C LEU A 286 -34.01 4.75 -1.82
N ASP A 287 -35.01 4.39 -1.01
CA ASP A 287 -36.02 5.31 -0.52
C ASP A 287 -35.40 6.39 0.41
N TRP A 288 -36.16 7.45 0.69
CA TRP A 288 -35.71 8.54 1.55
C TRP A 288 -35.28 8.05 2.93
N ARG A 289 -36.06 7.14 3.54
CA ARG A 289 -35.79 6.60 4.88
C ARG A 289 -34.46 5.85 4.95
N ALA A 290 -34.09 5.09 3.91
CA ALA A 290 -32.79 4.43 3.84
C ALA A 290 -31.66 5.45 3.66
N ARG A 291 -31.84 6.44 2.78
CA ARG A 291 -30.86 7.53 2.58
C ARG A 291 -30.60 8.29 3.88
N TYR A 292 -31.63 8.70 4.60
CA TYR A 292 -31.48 9.43 5.86
C TYR A 292 -30.76 8.61 6.94
N ARG A 293 -31.09 7.31 7.05
CA ARG A 293 -30.36 6.38 7.94
C ARG A 293 -28.90 6.22 7.57
N ILE A 294 -28.57 6.22 6.27
CA ILE A 294 -27.20 6.19 5.78
C ILE A 294 -26.47 7.48 6.18
N MET A 295 -27.08 8.65 5.95
CA MET A 295 -26.53 9.95 6.33
C MET A 295 -26.16 9.98 7.82
N ALA A 296 -27.12 9.66 8.69
CA ALA A 296 -26.91 9.65 10.15
C ALA A 296 -25.90 8.58 10.59
N GLY A 297 -25.92 7.40 9.97
CA GLY A 297 -24.98 6.31 10.30
C GLY A 297 -23.54 6.64 9.93
N VAL A 298 -23.30 7.28 8.78
CA VAL A 298 -21.98 7.77 8.40
C VAL A 298 -21.52 8.86 9.36
N ALA A 299 -22.41 9.78 9.76
CA ALA A 299 -22.08 10.83 10.73
C ALA A 299 -21.62 10.24 12.08
N ARG A 300 -22.32 9.22 12.59
CA ARG A 300 -21.91 8.50 13.81
C ARG A 300 -20.55 7.82 13.64
N GLY A 301 -20.31 7.19 12.49
CA GLY A 301 -19.02 6.59 12.17
C GLY A 301 -17.87 7.60 12.21
N LEU A 302 -18.04 8.78 11.59
CA LEU A 302 -17.03 9.84 11.62
C LEU A 302 -16.87 10.48 13.00
N THR A 303 -17.98 10.65 13.75
CA THR A 303 -17.95 11.12 15.16
C THR A 303 -17.08 10.22 16.01
N TYR A 304 -17.23 8.90 15.87
CA TYR A 304 -16.38 7.93 16.57
C TYR A 304 -14.89 8.15 16.25
N LEU A 305 -14.55 8.31 14.97
CA LEU A 305 -13.16 8.54 14.52
C LEU A 305 -12.56 9.83 15.07
N HIS A 306 -13.36 10.90 15.11
CA HIS A 306 -12.88 12.25 15.46
C HIS A 306 -12.81 12.51 16.96
N GLU A 307 -13.76 11.94 17.72
CA GLU A 307 -14.05 12.33 19.10
C GLU A 307 -13.81 11.20 20.11
N GLN A 308 -14.04 9.94 19.70
CA GLN A 308 -14.06 8.79 20.61
C GLN A 308 -12.80 7.91 20.55
N CYS A 309 -12.10 7.88 19.41
CA CYS A 309 -10.81 7.18 19.30
C CYS A 309 -9.73 7.82 20.21
N GLN A 310 -8.85 6.99 20.77
CA GLN A 310 -7.76 7.45 21.65
C GLN A 310 -6.89 8.51 20.96
N GLU A 311 -6.38 8.17 19.78
CA GLU A 311 -5.86 9.12 18.80
C GLU A 311 -6.97 9.44 17.80
N ARG A 312 -7.11 10.72 17.47
CA ARG A 312 -8.11 11.18 16.50
C ARG A 312 -7.72 10.68 15.11
N ILE A 313 -8.68 10.07 14.41
CA ILE A 313 -8.48 9.55 13.06
C ILE A 313 -9.18 10.47 12.07
N VAL A 314 -8.43 11.14 11.19
CA VAL A 314 -8.99 11.88 10.05
C VAL A 314 -8.95 10.98 8.82
N HIS A 315 -10.09 10.69 8.22
CA HIS A 315 -10.23 9.73 7.12
C HIS A 315 -9.59 10.24 5.82
N CYS A 316 -9.75 11.52 5.49
CA CYS A 316 -9.20 12.23 4.33
C CYS A 316 -9.69 11.77 2.94
N ASP A 317 -10.72 10.92 2.87
CA ASP A 317 -11.30 10.44 1.60
C ASP A 317 -12.77 10.01 1.77
N VAL A 318 -13.54 10.81 2.53
CA VAL A 318 -14.98 10.56 2.71
C VAL A 318 -15.72 10.89 1.41
N LYS A 319 -16.38 9.90 0.82
CA LYS A 319 -17.20 10.02 -0.39
C LYS A 319 -18.12 8.80 -0.54
N PRO A 320 -19.16 8.83 -1.38
CA PRO A 320 -20.09 7.71 -1.55
C PRO A 320 -19.41 6.38 -1.88
N GLU A 321 -18.34 6.37 -2.69
CA GLU A 321 -17.62 5.14 -3.04
C GLU A 321 -16.92 4.46 -1.85
N LYS A 322 -16.74 5.19 -0.74
CA LYS A 322 -16.10 4.71 0.49
C LYS A 322 -17.11 4.40 1.59
N ILE A 323 -18.41 4.50 1.29
CA ILE A 323 -19.49 4.14 2.19
C ILE A 323 -20.09 2.83 1.69
N LEU A 324 -19.76 1.74 2.37
CA LEU A 324 -20.29 0.42 2.06
C LEU A 324 -21.60 0.21 2.80
N LEU A 325 -22.55 -0.49 2.16
CA LEU A 325 -23.82 -0.84 2.77
C LEU A 325 -23.85 -2.35 3.03
N ASP A 326 -24.33 -2.75 4.21
CA ASP A 326 -24.64 -4.16 4.49
C ASP A 326 -26.03 -4.55 3.94
N GLU A 327 -26.43 -5.81 4.13
CA GLU A 327 -27.73 -6.33 3.68
C GLU A 327 -28.93 -5.58 4.27
N GLY A 328 -28.75 -4.90 5.41
CA GLY A 328 -29.76 -4.06 6.05
C GLY A 328 -29.66 -2.58 5.70
N PHE A 329 -28.88 -2.23 4.67
CA PHE A 329 -28.55 -0.85 4.29
C PHE A 329 -27.91 -0.01 5.41
N ARG A 330 -27.24 -0.66 6.38
CA ARG A 330 -26.46 0.07 7.38
C ARG A 330 -25.12 0.49 6.78
N PRO A 331 -24.73 1.76 6.92
CA PRO A 331 -23.49 2.25 6.35
C PRO A 331 -22.27 1.81 7.16
N LYS A 332 -21.17 1.56 6.45
CA LYS A 332 -19.83 1.35 7.01
C LYS A 332 -18.84 2.22 6.24
N VAL A 333 -18.18 3.12 6.96
CA VAL A 333 -17.07 3.91 6.42
C VAL A 333 -15.89 2.97 6.20
N ALA A 334 -15.34 2.99 4.99
CA ALA A 334 -14.29 2.08 4.57
C ALA A 334 -13.14 2.83 3.90
N ASP A 335 -12.00 2.14 3.75
CA ASP A 335 -10.81 2.65 3.05
C ASP A 335 -10.03 3.75 3.78
N PHE A 336 -9.45 3.37 4.92
CA PHE A 336 -8.54 4.21 5.71
C PHE A 336 -7.14 4.35 5.10
N GLY A 337 -6.95 4.05 3.80
CA GLY A 337 -5.63 4.14 3.15
C GLY A 337 -5.05 5.55 3.10
N MET A 338 -5.91 6.57 3.26
CA MET A 338 -5.57 7.98 3.34
C MET A 338 -5.58 8.54 4.76
N ALA A 339 -5.98 7.73 5.74
CA ALA A 339 -6.27 8.21 7.08
C ALA A 339 -5.02 8.71 7.81
N LYS A 340 -5.21 9.67 8.72
CA LYS A 340 -4.17 10.28 9.53
C LYS A 340 -4.51 10.14 11.01
N LEU A 341 -3.52 9.72 11.79
CA LEU A 341 -3.58 9.75 13.25
C LEU A 341 -3.08 11.12 13.72
N ILE A 342 -3.89 11.78 14.52
CA ILE A 342 -3.55 13.05 15.15
C ILE A 342 -3.66 12.84 16.66
N GLY A 343 -2.55 12.97 17.36
CA GLY A 343 -2.53 12.94 18.83
C GLY A 343 -3.42 14.06 19.39
N ARG A 344 -4.03 13.88 20.57
CA ARG A 344 -4.99 14.86 21.12
C ARG A 344 -4.36 16.22 21.44
N ASP A 345 -3.04 16.26 21.64
CA ASP A 345 -2.28 17.49 21.90
C ASP A 345 -1.96 18.28 20.62
N PHE A 346 -2.13 17.66 19.45
CA PHE A 346 -1.92 18.30 18.15
C PHE A 346 -3.26 18.46 17.45
N SER A 347 -3.57 19.67 16.98
CA SER A 347 -4.82 19.91 16.25
C SER A 347 -4.73 19.61 14.76
N ARG A 348 -3.51 19.44 14.21
CA ARG A 348 -3.24 19.48 12.77
C ARG A 348 -2.18 18.46 12.32
N ALA A 349 -2.35 17.90 11.13
CA ALA A 349 -1.36 17.04 10.47
C ALA A 349 -0.85 17.65 9.16
N LEU A 350 0.47 17.77 9.01
CA LEU A 350 1.11 18.15 7.74
C LEU A 350 1.30 16.90 6.87
N THR A 351 0.76 16.91 5.65
CA THR A 351 0.81 15.76 4.74
C THR A 351 0.82 16.21 3.29
N THR A 352 1.26 15.34 2.38
CA THR A 352 1.10 15.56 0.94
C THR A 352 -0.37 15.51 0.55
N THR A 353 -0.82 16.51 -0.23
CA THR A 353 -2.20 16.60 -0.72
C THR A 353 -2.51 15.42 -1.63
N ARG A 354 -3.43 14.56 -1.18
CA ARG A 354 -3.97 13.41 -1.92
C ARG A 354 -5.44 13.25 -1.52
N GLY A 355 -6.31 12.97 -2.48
CA GLY A 355 -7.75 12.77 -2.24
C GLY A 355 -8.58 13.04 -3.49
N THR A 356 -9.91 12.98 -3.36
CA THR A 356 -10.81 12.97 -4.51
C THR A 356 -11.35 14.36 -4.84
N LEU A 357 -10.99 14.89 -6.02
CA LEU A 357 -11.46 16.19 -6.49
C LEU A 357 -13.00 16.28 -6.49
N GLY A 358 -13.55 17.30 -5.83
CA GLY A 358 -14.99 17.46 -5.59
C GLY A 358 -15.43 17.11 -4.16
N TYR A 359 -14.54 16.54 -3.34
CA TYR A 359 -14.77 16.30 -1.91
C TYR A 359 -13.65 16.88 -1.03
N LEU A 360 -12.60 17.43 -1.63
CA LEU A 360 -11.46 18.01 -0.90
C LEU A 360 -11.84 19.37 -0.30
N ALA A 361 -11.58 19.52 0.99
CA ALA A 361 -11.72 20.80 1.66
C ALA A 361 -10.74 21.85 1.12
N PRO A 362 -11.09 23.15 1.12
CA PRO A 362 -10.23 24.22 0.63
C PRO A 362 -8.82 24.19 1.24
N GLU A 363 -8.73 24.05 2.56
CA GLU A 363 -7.47 24.00 3.29
C GLU A 363 -6.62 22.78 2.89
N TRP A 364 -7.25 21.64 2.59
CA TRP A 364 -6.56 20.43 2.17
C TRP A 364 -5.96 20.58 0.75
N PHE A 365 -6.75 21.14 -0.19
CA PHE A 365 -6.30 21.41 -1.56
C PHE A 365 -5.15 22.43 -1.60
N LEU A 366 -5.18 23.44 -0.71
CA LEU A 366 -4.14 24.45 -0.59
C LEU A 366 -2.87 23.95 0.14
N GLY A 367 -2.83 22.68 0.53
CA GLY A 367 -1.68 22.08 1.22
C GLY A 367 -1.50 22.53 2.68
N MET A 368 -2.54 23.10 3.28
CA MET A 368 -2.53 23.49 4.68
C MET A 368 -2.61 22.28 5.60
N PRO A 369 -2.14 22.38 6.86
CA PRO A 369 -2.22 21.28 7.81
C PRO A 369 -3.67 20.93 8.14
N VAL A 370 -3.94 19.63 8.17
CA VAL A 370 -5.30 19.09 8.08
C VAL A 370 -5.88 18.84 9.46
N THR A 371 -7.15 19.18 9.61
CA THR A 371 -7.98 18.92 10.79
C THR A 371 -9.12 17.95 10.47
N PRO A 372 -9.84 17.42 11.48
CA PRO A 372 -11.10 16.71 11.27
C PRO A 372 -12.15 17.47 10.44
N LYS A 373 -12.05 18.81 10.37
CA LYS A 373 -12.98 19.63 9.59
C LYS A 373 -12.85 19.39 8.09
N ALA A 374 -11.73 18.81 7.63
CA ALA A 374 -11.61 18.35 6.26
C ALA A 374 -12.58 17.19 5.96
N ASP A 375 -12.73 16.23 6.89
CA ASP A 375 -13.72 15.15 6.75
C ASP A 375 -15.15 15.68 6.86
N VAL A 376 -15.39 16.68 7.72
CA VAL A 376 -16.71 17.36 7.81
C VAL A 376 -17.10 17.95 6.45
N PHE A 377 -16.16 18.62 5.79
CA PHE A 377 -16.36 19.15 4.45
C PHE A 377 -16.70 18.05 3.44
N SER A 378 -15.87 17.00 3.38
CA SER A 378 -16.09 15.85 2.50
C SER A 378 -17.43 15.15 2.77
N TYR A 379 -17.86 15.10 4.03
CA TYR A 379 -19.16 14.59 4.43
C TYR A 379 -20.32 15.48 3.94
N GLY A 380 -20.19 16.81 4.04
CA GLY A 380 -21.17 17.74 3.47
C GLY A 380 -21.36 17.56 1.97
N MET A 381 -20.26 17.41 1.23
CA MET A 381 -20.29 17.07 -0.20
C MET A 381 -20.98 15.73 -0.44
N THR A 382 -20.73 14.73 0.41
CA THR A 382 -21.39 13.42 0.34
C THR A 382 -22.91 13.52 0.61
N LEU A 383 -23.34 14.35 1.55
CA LEU A 383 -24.76 14.58 1.83
C LEU A 383 -25.49 15.14 0.62
N LEU A 384 -24.91 16.13 -0.07
CA LEU A 384 -25.51 16.71 -1.27
C LEU A 384 -25.75 15.67 -2.36
N GLU A 385 -24.83 14.72 -2.56
CA GLU A 385 -25.05 13.62 -3.51
C GLU A 385 -26.11 12.63 -3.04
N LEU A 386 -26.18 12.33 -1.74
CA LEU A 386 -27.20 11.43 -1.18
C LEU A 386 -28.61 12.03 -1.28
N ILE A 387 -28.75 13.34 -1.04
CA ILE A 387 -30.02 14.06 -1.12
C ILE A 387 -30.50 14.15 -2.57
N SER A 388 -29.62 14.58 -3.48
CA SER A 388 -29.99 14.91 -4.86
C SER A 388 -29.86 13.76 -5.86
N GLY A 389 -29.09 12.74 -5.53
CA GLY A 389 -28.71 11.69 -6.48
C GLY A 389 -27.79 12.16 -7.62
N ARG A 390 -27.28 13.41 -7.57
CA ARG A 390 -26.40 14.02 -8.57
C ARG A 390 -24.95 14.02 -8.09
N ARG A 391 -23.98 14.03 -9.01
CA ARG A 391 -22.55 14.11 -8.63
C ARG A 391 -22.14 15.56 -8.42
N ASN A 392 -21.29 15.82 -7.43
CA ASN A 392 -20.76 17.15 -7.16
C ASN A 392 -19.91 17.71 -8.30
N ARG A 393 -19.43 16.85 -9.21
CA ARG A 393 -18.62 17.24 -10.37
C ARG A 393 -19.46 17.51 -11.62
N ASP A 394 -20.77 17.27 -11.59
CA ASP A 394 -21.63 17.51 -12.75
C ASP A 394 -21.79 19.01 -12.95
N GLY A 395 -20.89 19.60 -13.74
CA GLY A 395 -21.04 20.94 -14.27
C GLY A 395 -22.08 20.93 -15.39
N GLY A 396 -23.25 21.50 -15.14
CA GLY A 396 -24.13 22.01 -16.19
C GLY A 396 -24.80 21.00 -17.14
N GLY A 397 -24.92 19.72 -16.81
CA GLY A 397 -25.61 18.75 -17.67
C GLY A 397 -27.15 18.75 -17.59
N SER A 398 -27.72 19.36 -16.54
CA SER A 398 -29.17 19.53 -16.42
C SER A 398 -29.55 20.94 -16.82
N ALA A 399 -30.51 21.08 -17.74
CA ALA A 399 -31.06 22.36 -18.20
C ALA A 399 -31.51 23.30 -17.05
N ARG A 400 -31.69 22.78 -15.83
CA ARG A 400 -32.06 23.53 -14.62
C ARG A 400 -30.90 24.23 -13.90
N ALA A 401 -29.64 23.87 -14.16
CA ALA A 401 -28.48 24.35 -13.39
C ALA A 401 -27.67 25.46 -14.08
N GLY A 402 -28.00 25.84 -15.32
CA GLY A 402 -27.41 27.00 -16.00
C GLY A 402 -25.88 27.05 -16.06
N GLY A 403 -25.18 25.90 -16.00
CA GLY A 403 -23.71 25.83 -15.96
C GLY A 403 -23.07 26.07 -14.58
N CYS A 404 -23.87 26.25 -13.52
CA CYS A 404 -23.40 26.46 -12.15
C CYS A 404 -22.82 25.18 -11.51
N TYR A 405 -21.82 25.33 -10.65
CA TYR A 405 -21.30 24.24 -9.82
C TYR A 405 -22.39 23.70 -8.89
N PHE A 406 -22.68 22.39 -8.96
CA PHE A 406 -23.87 21.81 -8.29
C PHE A 406 -23.95 22.13 -6.78
N PRO A 407 -22.87 22.00 -5.98
CA PRO A 407 -22.92 22.37 -4.56
C PRO A 407 -23.31 23.82 -4.28
N LEU A 408 -22.87 24.76 -5.14
CA LEU A 408 -23.26 26.17 -5.03
C LEU A 408 -24.75 26.35 -5.35
N TRP A 409 -25.21 25.74 -6.45
CA TRP A 409 -26.63 25.77 -6.83
C TRP A 409 -27.53 25.17 -5.74
N ALA A 410 -27.14 24.04 -5.15
CA ALA A 410 -27.89 23.39 -4.09
C ALA A 410 -27.96 24.29 -2.84
N ALA A 411 -26.83 24.88 -2.43
CA ALA A 411 -26.81 25.79 -1.29
C ALA A 411 -27.67 27.05 -1.50
N ALA A 412 -27.69 27.60 -2.72
CA ALA A 412 -28.57 28.72 -3.05
C ALA A 412 -30.06 28.34 -2.93
N ARG A 413 -30.48 27.20 -3.50
CA ARG A 413 -31.86 26.69 -3.37
C ARG A 413 -32.26 26.42 -1.93
N VAL A 414 -31.34 25.90 -1.11
CA VAL A 414 -31.57 25.71 0.33
C VAL A 414 -31.75 27.05 1.04
N GLY A 415 -30.92 28.06 0.71
CA GLY A 415 -31.04 29.42 1.23
C GLY A 415 -32.38 30.08 0.90
N GLU A 416 -32.93 29.81 -0.28
CA GLU A 416 -34.25 30.27 -0.72
C GLU A 416 -35.42 29.45 -0.14
N GLY A 417 -35.15 28.43 0.68
CA GLY A 417 -36.17 27.52 1.22
C GLY A 417 -36.74 26.52 0.21
N ARG A 418 -36.17 26.41 -0.99
CA ARG A 418 -36.64 25.53 -2.08
C ARG A 418 -36.03 24.14 -2.00
N LEU A 419 -36.25 23.47 -0.86
CA LEU A 419 -35.63 22.18 -0.54
C LEU A 419 -35.98 21.05 -1.52
N LEU A 420 -37.23 21.01 -1.99
CA LEU A 420 -37.71 19.98 -2.91
C LEU A 420 -37.01 20.01 -4.28
N GLU A 421 -36.48 21.17 -4.70
CA GLU A 421 -35.71 21.26 -5.95
C GLU A 421 -34.37 20.52 -5.85
N VAL A 422 -33.80 20.44 -4.65
CA VAL A 422 -32.54 19.75 -4.38
C VAL A 422 -32.73 18.24 -4.25
N LEU A 423 -33.94 17.79 -3.87
CA LEU A 423 -34.27 16.38 -3.70
C LEU A 423 -34.15 15.61 -5.02
N ASP A 424 -33.67 14.36 -4.93
CA ASP A 424 -33.60 13.44 -6.06
C ASP A 424 -34.99 13.25 -6.70
N GLU A 425 -35.11 13.62 -7.97
CA GLU A 425 -36.36 13.57 -8.74
C GLU A 425 -36.95 12.14 -8.79
N ARG A 426 -36.10 11.11 -8.65
CA ARG A 426 -36.54 9.70 -8.61
C ARG A 426 -37.32 9.35 -7.34
N LEU A 427 -37.21 10.14 -6.28
CA LEU A 427 -38.03 9.99 -5.08
C LEU A 427 -39.44 10.58 -5.26
N GLN A 428 -39.72 11.27 -6.37
CA GLN A 428 -41.06 11.82 -6.68
C GLN A 428 -41.66 12.70 -5.57
N GLY A 429 -40.81 13.36 -4.78
CA GLY A 429 -41.23 14.18 -3.64
C GLY A 429 -41.49 13.40 -2.35
N GLU A 430 -41.31 12.07 -2.33
CA GLU A 430 -41.44 11.24 -1.13
C GLU A 430 -40.22 11.40 -0.21
N ALA A 431 -40.24 12.44 0.61
CA ALA A 431 -39.28 12.67 1.69
C ALA A 431 -39.98 13.31 2.89
N ASP A 432 -39.48 13.00 4.09
CA ASP A 432 -39.88 13.73 5.29
C ASP A 432 -39.26 15.14 5.22
N MET A 433 -40.11 16.17 5.28
CA MET A 433 -39.68 17.55 5.04
C MET A 433 -38.80 18.11 6.16
N GLU A 434 -38.99 17.67 7.40
CA GLU A 434 -38.12 18.09 8.49
C GLU A 434 -36.75 17.41 8.37
N GLU A 435 -36.72 16.11 8.08
CA GLU A 435 -35.49 15.37 7.81
C GLU A 435 -34.72 16.00 6.63
N LEU A 436 -35.43 16.32 5.53
CA LEU A 436 -34.85 16.96 4.35
C LEU A 436 -34.28 18.34 4.70
N GLY A 437 -35.01 19.15 5.46
CA GLY A 437 -34.53 20.45 5.93
C GLY A 437 -33.26 20.34 6.77
N ARG A 438 -33.24 19.41 7.75
CA ARG A 438 -32.05 19.19 8.59
C ARG A 438 -30.85 18.71 7.77
N ALA A 439 -31.05 17.76 6.85
CA ALA A 439 -30.00 17.24 5.99
C ALA A 439 -29.43 18.31 5.04
N CYS A 440 -30.28 19.10 4.39
CA CYS A 440 -29.88 20.20 3.52
C CYS A 440 -29.11 21.28 4.27
N ASN A 441 -29.62 21.74 5.41
CA ASN A 441 -28.97 22.79 6.20
C ASN A 441 -27.62 22.35 6.72
N VAL A 442 -27.52 21.14 7.30
CA VAL A 442 -26.24 20.65 7.84
C VAL A 442 -25.23 20.39 6.71
N ALA A 443 -25.67 19.92 5.54
CA ALA A 443 -24.79 19.79 4.37
C ALA A 443 -24.18 21.15 3.98
N CYS A 444 -24.98 22.21 3.96
CA CYS A 444 -24.51 23.57 3.64
C CYS A 444 -23.57 24.14 4.71
N TRP A 445 -23.81 23.87 6.00
CA TRP A 445 -22.89 24.22 7.09
C TRP A 445 -21.55 23.47 7.01
N CYS A 446 -21.57 22.20 6.59
CA CYS A 446 -20.37 21.40 6.44
C CYS A 446 -19.43 21.91 5.33
N ILE A 447 -19.96 22.54 4.28
CA ILE A 447 -19.17 22.96 3.09
C ILE A 447 -18.70 24.41 3.12
N GLN A 448 -18.74 25.07 4.28
CA GLN A 448 -18.25 26.44 4.43
C GLN A 448 -16.73 26.53 4.23
N GLN A 449 -16.24 27.68 3.73
CA GLN A 449 -14.82 27.87 3.44
C GLN A 449 -13.96 27.74 4.69
N THR A 450 -14.35 28.47 5.73
CA THR A 450 -13.66 28.60 7.01
C THR A 450 -13.91 27.35 7.86
N GLU A 451 -12.84 26.73 8.40
CA GLU A 451 -12.97 25.46 9.11
C GLU A 451 -13.69 25.60 10.45
N GLU A 452 -13.59 26.77 11.09
CA GLU A 452 -14.12 27.09 12.41
C GLU A 452 -15.64 27.09 12.43
N VAL A 453 -16.28 27.56 11.35
CA VAL A 453 -17.74 27.65 11.25
C VAL A 453 -18.41 26.33 10.89
N ARG A 454 -17.65 25.35 10.37
CA ARG A 454 -18.18 24.01 10.10
C ARG A 454 -18.51 23.32 11.44
N PRO A 455 -19.63 22.59 11.55
CA PRO A 455 -19.94 21.85 12.77
C PRO A 455 -18.94 20.72 13.04
N THR A 456 -18.90 20.23 14.26
CA THR A 456 -18.27 18.94 14.58
C THR A 456 -19.15 17.79 14.10
N MET A 457 -18.58 16.60 13.89
CA MET A 457 -19.39 15.45 13.48
C MET A 457 -20.39 15.05 14.57
N GLY A 458 -20.07 15.20 15.86
CA GLY A 458 -21.04 15.03 16.95
C GLY A 458 -22.24 15.98 16.83
N GLN A 459 -22.00 17.26 16.52
CA GLN A 459 -23.09 18.22 16.25
C GLN A 459 -23.90 17.83 15.01
N VAL A 460 -23.24 17.35 13.94
CA VAL A 460 -23.92 16.86 12.73
C VAL A 460 -24.87 15.70 13.07
N VAL A 461 -24.43 14.75 13.91
CA VAL A 461 -25.30 13.66 14.40
C VAL A 461 -26.50 14.23 15.14
N GLN A 462 -26.27 15.14 16.09
CA GLN A 462 -27.35 15.75 16.87
C GLN A 462 -28.38 16.46 16.00
N VAL A 463 -27.94 17.16 14.93
CA VAL A 463 -28.82 17.80 13.96
C VAL A 463 -29.62 16.76 13.18
N LEU A 464 -29.00 15.72 12.64
CA LEU A 464 -29.73 14.70 11.89
C LEU A 464 -30.70 13.90 12.77
N GLU A 465 -30.39 13.74 14.05
CA GLU A 465 -31.28 13.07 15.01
C GLU A 465 -32.38 14.01 15.57
N GLY A 466 -32.38 15.28 15.16
CA GLY A 466 -33.38 16.28 15.58
C GLY A 466 -33.19 16.82 17.00
N SER A 467 -32.09 16.48 17.66
CA SER A 467 -31.76 16.94 19.03
C SER A 467 -31.08 18.32 19.06
N LEU A 468 -30.58 18.79 17.92
CA LEU A 468 -30.00 20.13 17.76
C LEU A 468 -30.60 20.81 16.53
N GLY A 469 -31.18 22.00 16.72
CA GLY A 469 -31.59 22.86 15.61
C GLY A 469 -30.40 23.64 15.06
N VAL A 470 -30.33 23.78 13.74
CA VAL A 470 -29.38 24.67 13.06
C VAL A 470 -30.14 25.59 12.11
N GLY A 471 -29.79 26.87 12.11
CA GLY A 471 -30.34 27.85 11.17
C GLY A 471 -29.90 27.58 9.74
N VAL A 472 -30.44 28.36 8.81
CA VAL A 472 -30.06 28.31 7.39
C VAL A 472 -28.58 28.73 7.26
N ALA A 473 -27.78 27.90 6.60
CA ALA A 473 -26.37 28.20 6.37
C ALA A 473 -26.22 29.30 5.30
N PRO A 474 -25.21 30.17 5.41
CA PRO A 474 -24.92 31.12 4.34
C PRO A 474 -24.50 30.40 3.05
N VAL A 475 -24.86 30.98 1.91
CA VAL A 475 -24.46 30.45 0.60
C VAL A 475 -22.92 30.53 0.48
N PRO A 476 -22.21 29.42 0.20
CA PRO A 476 -20.76 29.37 0.12
C PRO A 476 -20.25 30.01 -1.18
N ARG A 477 -20.28 31.35 -1.27
CA ARG A 477 -19.92 32.12 -2.48
C ARG A 477 -18.51 31.85 -3.01
N TYR A 478 -17.57 31.43 -2.16
CA TYR A 478 -16.23 31.04 -2.61
C TYR A 478 -16.24 29.88 -3.63
N LEU A 479 -17.35 29.13 -3.74
CA LEU A 479 -17.52 28.09 -4.76
C LEU A 479 -17.83 28.64 -6.16
N GLU A 480 -18.14 29.94 -6.31
CA GLU A 480 -18.34 30.59 -7.61
C GLU A 480 -17.11 30.46 -8.52
N GLN A 481 -15.90 30.37 -7.94
CA GLN A 481 -14.67 30.12 -8.68
C GLN A 481 -14.63 28.78 -9.44
N PHE A 482 -15.55 27.85 -9.12
CA PHE A 482 -15.68 26.56 -9.79
C PHE A 482 -16.79 26.55 -10.86
N CYS A 483 -17.47 27.67 -11.09
CA CYS A 483 -18.44 27.83 -12.18
C CYS A 483 -17.73 28.07 -13.52
N VAL A 484 -18.37 27.69 -14.64
CA VAL A 484 -17.83 27.94 -15.98
C VAL A 484 -18.01 29.42 -16.32
N VAL A 485 -17.00 30.04 -16.92
CA VAL A 485 -16.84 31.51 -17.10
C VAL A 485 -18.01 32.21 -17.83
N ASP A 486 -18.78 31.49 -18.66
CA ASP A 486 -19.98 32.03 -19.35
C ASP A 486 -21.32 31.73 -18.63
N SER A 487 -21.27 31.15 -17.43
CA SER A 487 -22.46 30.83 -16.63
C SER A 487 -22.70 31.96 -15.63
N SER A 488 -23.56 32.92 -15.97
CA SER A 488 -24.03 33.93 -15.02
C SER A 488 -24.87 33.24 -13.93
N CYS A 489 -24.24 32.76 -12.86
CA CYS A 489 -24.95 32.37 -11.64
C CYS A 489 -25.36 33.63 -10.87
N THR A 490 -26.21 34.47 -11.45
CA THR A 490 -26.81 35.59 -10.74
C THR A 490 -27.93 35.05 -9.85
N PHE A 491 -27.62 34.78 -8.59
CA PHE A 491 -28.62 34.56 -7.56
C PHE A 491 -28.97 35.95 -6.98
N GLU A 492 -30.13 36.50 -7.32
CA GLU A 492 -30.69 37.64 -6.59
C GLU A 492 -30.97 37.17 -5.16
N LEU A 493 -30.21 37.69 -4.20
CA LEU A 493 -30.39 37.46 -2.77
C LEU A 493 -30.34 38.83 -2.10
N ASP A 494 -31.49 39.27 -1.61
CA ASP A 494 -31.68 40.49 -0.82
C ASP A 494 -30.94 40.46 0.52
#